data_AF-A0A660TYA9-F1
#
_entry.id   AF-A0A660TYA9-F1
#
_cell.length_a   1.000
_cell.length_b   1.000
_cell.length_c   1.000
_cell.angle_alpha   90.00
_cell.angle_beta   90.00
_cell.angle_gamma   90.00
#
_symmetry.space_group_name_H-M   'P 1'
#
loop_
_entity.id
_entity.type
_entity.pdbx_description
1 polymer ?
#
loop_
_entity_poly.entity_id
_entity_poly.type
_entity_poly.pdbx_seq_one_letter_code
_entity_poly.pdbx_strand_id
1 'polypeptide(L)'
;MMKRKNILCLLFLMMFSGMLWAESGVLSYLEGRVTLEKPGGPQMSAEIGDTLVSGDTLYTDSKSFAEVALTSGSTLSIKEGSVFNFGEIVDSDSSSGKRGFFRVLLGNVSFKFKNLLHEPEIGTPLSVLAVRGTDFTVYTSPDGASLTVVSDGLVEVSSGGQTTLLAADQGVEVSAGLGLGETFDARKGFVRYDAFVKQALSRLEENPVLVIEAYTEQLENYIEEGKYFLDSFDTNMVELRAVKGKVPEIREKEGDEAALIYIGDSLGPLQERGFELNGNYRYHFISALFLRRYVISSIYIRMRTLYLSEPDNPGWLAFAEAYGDFINLYEQRLIPLLEDEDL
;
A
#
# COMPACT_ATOMS: atom_id res chain seq x y z
N MET A 1 -34.12 -19.52 36.61
CA MET A 1 -34.04 -18.06 36.88
C MET A 1 -32.57 -17.65 37.07
N MET A 2 -31.77 -17.78 36.01
CA MET A 2 -30.40 -17.25 35.98
C MET A 2 -30.49 -15.72 35.97
N LYS A 3 -29.87 -15.09 36.96
CA LYS A 3 -30.07 -13.68 37.28
C LYS A 3 -29.78 -12.80 36.06
N ARG A 4 -30.70 -11.88 35.73
CA ARG A 4 -30.55 -10.80 34.72
C ARG A 4 -29.22 -10.05 34.78
N LYS A 5 -28.52 -10.07 35.93
CA LYS A 5 -27.17 -9.51 36.10
C LYS A 5 -26.05 -10.30 35.41
N ASN A 6 -26.20 -11.59 35.14
CA ASN A 6 -25.15 -12.41 34.51
C ASN A 6 -25.21 -12.34 32.97
N ILE A 7 -26.39 -12.09 32.38
CA ILE A 7 -26.57 -11.89 30.93
C ILE A 7 -25.99 -10.55 30.48
N LEU A 8 -26.08 -9.52 31.33
CA LEU A 8 -25.48 -8.21 31.05
C LEU A 8 -23.94 -8.24 31.02
N CYS A 9 -23.30 -9.14 31.78
CA CYS A 9 -21.85 -9.34 31.75
C CYS A 9 -21.37 -10.11 30.51
N LEU A 10 -22.19 -11.03 29.96
CA LEU A 10 -21.89 -11.75 28.72
C LEU A 10 -22.04 -10.86 27.48
N LEU A 11 -23.03 -9.96 27.46
CA LEU A 11 -23.17 -8.93 26.43
C LEU A 11 -22.07 -7.87 26.47
N PHE A 12 -21.53 -7.55 27.66
CA PHE A 12 -20.39 -6.64 27.80
C PHE A 12 -19.05 -7.30 27.42
N LEU A 13 -18.91 -8.62 27.61
CA LEU A 13 -17.70 -9.36 27.19
C LEU A 13 -17.63 -9.58 25.67
N MET A 14 -18.77 -9.75 24.97
CA MET A 14 -18.79 -9.89 23.52
C MET A 14 -18.56 -8.58 22.75
N MET A 15 -18.76 -7.41 23.38
CA MET A 15 -18.39 -6.12 22.76
C MET A 15 -16.88 -5.84 22.82
N PHE A 16 -16.09 -6.65 23.55
CA PHE A 16 -14.65 -6.44 23.72
C PHE A 16 -13.78 -7.47 22.97
N SER A 17 -14.37 -8.46 22.31
CA SER A 17 -13.65 -9.49 21.55
C SER A 17 -13.26 -9.07 20.12
N GLY A 18 -13.37 -7.78 19.79
CA GLY A 18 -13.02 -7.22 18.48
C GLY A 18 -11.66 -6.53 18.42
N MET A 19 -10.73 -6.78 19.35
CA MET A 19 -9.31 -6.48 19.08
C MET A 19 -8.81 -7.49 18.05
N LEU A 20 -9.22 -7.28 16.79
CA LEU A 20 -8.56 -7.79 15.61
C LEU A 20 -7.09 -7.36 15.78
N TRP A 21 -6.21 -8.34 15.89
CA TRP A 21 -4.78 -8.11 16.03
C TRP A 21 -4.31 -7.49 14.72
N ALA A 22 -4.21 -6.16 14.70
CA ALA A 22 -3.52 -5.45 13.64
C ALA A 22 -2.04 -5.85 13.71
N GLU A 23 -1.47 -6.19 12.56
CA GLU A 23 -0.02 -6.32 12.44
C GLU A 23 0.58 -4.96 12.74
N SER A 24 1.44 -4.89 13.75
CA SER A 24 2.17 -3.68 14.10
C SER A 24 3.66 -3.92 13.98
N GLY A 25 4.37 -2.87 13.60
CA GLY A 25 5.83 -2.82 13.62
C GLY A 25 6.31 -2.03 14.82
N VAL A 26 7.48 -2.37 15.35
CA VAL A 26 8.20 -1.54 16.31
C VAL A 26 9.52 -1.14 15.69
N LEU A 27 9.85 0.14 15.71
CA LEU A 27 11.15 0.64 15.27
C LEU A 27 12.23 0.12 16.25
N SER A 28 12.94 -0.94 15.87
CA SER A 28 13.91 -1.64 16.71
C SER A 28 15.28 -0.98 16.72
N TYR A 29 15.63 -0.30 15.62
CA TYR A 29 16.89 0.40 15.46
C TYR A 29 16.74 1.55 14.48
N LEU A 30 17.48 2.64 14.69
CA LEU A 30 17.62 3.71 13.72
C LEU A 30 19.02 4.32 13.81
N GLU A 31 19.50 4.84 12.67
CA GLU A 31 20.72 5.62 12.54
C GLU A 31 20.46 6.82 11.61
N GLY A 32 21.11 7.96 11.87
CA GLY A 32 20.91 9.18 11.10
C GLY A 32 19.59 9.89 11.41
N ARG A 33 18.99 10.54 10.41
CA ARG A 33 17.71 11.23 10.54
C ARG A 33 16.60 10.34 9.99
N VAL A 34 15.79 9.82 10.91
CA VAL A 34 14.58 9.05 10.61
C VAL A 34 13.38 9.79 11.16
N THR A 35 12.31 9.83 10.40
CA THR A 35 11.09 10.55 10.77
C THR A 35 9.87 9.71 10.43
N LEU A 36 8.81 9.87 11.21
CA LEU A 36 7.53 9.21 11.09
C LEU A 36 6.43 10.23 10.82
N GLU A 37 5.59 9.97 9.84
CA GLU A 37 4.38 10.72 9.53
C GLU A 37 3.16 9.83 9.77
N LYS A 38 2.25 10.27 10.62
CA LYS A 38 0.92 9.65 10.79
C LYS A 38 -0.02 10.19 9.71
N PRO A 39 -1.08 9.46 9.31
CA PRO A 39 -2.09 9.97 8.37
C PRO A 39 -2.63 11.34 8.80
N GLY A 40 -2.64 12.32 7.90
CA GLY A 40 -3.04 13.72 8.15
C GLY A 40 -2.18 14.50 9.16
N GLY A 41 -1.10 13.91 9.67
CA GLY A 41 -0.20 14.50 10.65
C GLY A 41 1.08 15.08 10.02
N PRO A 42 1.82 15.94 10.75
CA PRO A 42 3.13 16.37 10.31
C PRO A 42 4.17 15.24 10.44
N GLN A 43 5.23 15.31 9.65
CA GLN A 43 6.43 14.49 9.80
C GLN A 43 7.15 14.85 11.11
N MET A 44 7.34 13.86 12.00
CA MET A 44 7.98 14.01 13.31
C MET A 44 9.25 13.16 13.38
N SER A 45 10.21 13.52 14.23
CA SER A 45 11.39 12.66 14.46
C SER A 45 10.94 11.31 15.01
N ALA A 46 11.48 10.22 14.47
CA ALA A 46 11.20 8.88 14.96
C ALA A 46 12.18 8.51 16.10
N GLU A 47 11.71 7.70 17.04
CA GLU A 47 12.47 7.19 18.17
C GLU A 47 12.40 5.66 18.24
N ILE A 48 13.46 5.02 18.73
CA ILE A 48 13.47 3.57 18.96
C ILE A 48 12.35 3.23 19.95
N GLY A 49 11.54 2.24 19.60
CA GLY A 49 10.33 1.85 20.35
C GLY A 49 9.04 2.44 19.79
N ASP A 50 9.10 3.38 18.85
CA ASP A 50 7.91 3.87 18.15
C ASP A 50 7.18 2.71 17.46
N THR A 51 5.86 2.70 17.63
CA THR A 51 5.00 1.72 16.98
C THR A 51 4.51 2.25 15.64
N LEU A 52 4.75 1.46 14.59
CA LEU A 52 4.22 1.65 13.26
C LEU A 52 2.91 0.86 13.14
N VAL A 53 1.88 1.55 12.67
CA VAL A 53 0.55 1.00 12.38
C VAL A 53 0.12 1.35 10.96
N SER A 54 -0.96 0.72 10.49
CA SER A 54 -1.50 1.00 9.15
C SER A 54 -1.74 2.50 8.92
N GLY A 55 -1.20 3.01 7.82
CA GLY A 55 -1.25 4.42 7.41
C GLY A 55 0.05 5.19 7.67
N ASP A 56 0.90 4.71 8.58
CA ASP A 56 2.14 5.41 8.92
C ASP A 56 3.14 5.41 7.77
N THR A 57 3.87 6.52 7.60
CA THR A 57 4.96 6.63 6.63
C THR A 57 6.27 6.93 7.33
N LEU A 58 7.27 6.08 7.13
CA LEU A 58 8.63 6.21 7.64
C LEU A 58 9.54 6.76 6.54
N TYR A 59 10.32 7.78 6.88
CA TYR A 59 11.28 8.40 5.98
C TYR A 59 12.68 8.27 6.56
N THR A 60 13.63 7.98 5.68
CA THR A 60 15.06 7.90 5.99
C THR A 60 15.80 8.88 5.09
N ASP A 61 16.45 9.88 5.68
CA ASP A 61 17.26 10.84 4.91
C ASP A 61 18.55 10.16 4.38
N SER A 62 19.40 10.92 3.67
CA SER A 62 20.76 10.48 3.34
C SER A 62 21.54 10.09 4.60
N LYS A 63 22.35 9.03 4.51
CA LYS A 63 23.14 8.44 5.59
C LYS A 63 22.29 8.03 6.80
N SER A 64 21.05 7.63 6.54
CA SER A 64 20.12 7.18 7.58
C SER A 64 19.68 5.75 7.31
N PHE A 65 19.25 5.07 8.36
CA PHE A 65 18.83 3.67 8.32
C PHE A 65 17.80 3.43 9.40
N ALA A 66 16.83 2.57 9.14
CA ALA A 66 15.84 2.13 10.12
C ALA A 66 15.61 0.63 10.02
N GLU A 67 15.40 -0.01 11.16
CA GLU A 67 14.96 -1.40 11.26
C GLU A 67 13.62 -1.44 11.98
N VAL A 68 12.64 -2.12 11.37
CA VAL A 68 11.32 -2.33 11.96
C VAL A 68 11.14 -3.83 12.21
N ALA A 69 10.89 -4.18 13.47
CA ALA A 69 10.56 -5.54 13.88
C ALA A 69 9.03 -5.69 13.89
N LEU A 70 8.52 -6.65 13.12
CA LEU A 70 7.09 -6.98 13.10
C LEU A 70 6.75 -7.91 14.27
N THR A 71 5.51 -7.86 14.75
CA THR A 71 5.00 -8.79 15.78
C THR A 71 5.11 -10.26 15.35
N SER A 72 5.13 -10.54 14.05
CA SER A 72 5.35 -11.86 13.45
C SER A 72 6.78 -12.40 13.62
N GLY A 73 7.72 -11.59 14.12
CA GLY A 73 9.14 -11.93 14.25
C GLY A 73 9.98 -11.66 12.99
N SER A 74 9.33 -11.13 11.95
CA SER A 74 9.91 -10.67 10.69
C SER A 74 10.57 -9.30 10.86
N THR A 75 11.48 -8.94 9.95
CA THR A 75 12.26 -7.71 10.04
C THR A 75 12.27 -6.98 8.72
N LEU A 76 12.08 -5.66 8.77
CA LEU A 76 12.16 -4.76 7.63
C LEU A 76 13.38 -3.85 7.83
N SER A 77 14.23 -3.72 6.81
CA SER A 77 15.39 -2.84 6.82
C SER A 77 15.21 -1.74 5.78
N ILE A 78 14.99 -0.52 6.23
CA ILE A 78 14.77 0.66 5.40
C ILE A 78 16.09 1.43 5.30
N LYS A 79 16.70 1.45 4.11
CA LYS A 79 17.99 2.11 3.86
C LYS A 79 17.80 3.59 3.54
N GLU A 80 18.91 4.33 3.49
CA GLU A 80 18.92 5.78 3.22
C GLU A 80 18.12 6.17 1.98
N GLY A 81 17.51 7.38 2.03
CA GLY A 81 16.76 7.94 0.92
C GLY A 81 15.45 7.21 0.62
N SER A 82 14.91 6.47 1.60
CA SER A 82 13.69 5.68 1.40
C SER A 82 12.46 6.31 2.03
N VAL A 83 11.33 6.09 1.36
CA VAL A 83 9.98 6.38 1.84
C VAL A 83 9.21 5.07 1.87
N PHE A 84 8.89 4.62 3.08
CA PHE A 84 8.23 3.37 3.35
C PHE A 84 6.88 3.62 4.02
N ASN A 85 5.80 3.10 3.47
CA ASN A 85 4.49 3.20 4.11
C ASN A 85 4.07 1.84 4.69
N PHE A 86 3.70 1.85 5.96
CA PHE A 86 3.20 0.71 6.69
C PHE A 86 1.68 0.66 6.49
N GLY A 87 1.17 -0.42 5.92
CA GLY A 87 -0.26 -0.59 5.67
C GLY A 87 -0.73 -2.00 5.98
N GLU A 88 -2.04 -2.17 5.94
CA GLU A 88 -2.72 -3.45 6.01
C GLU A 88 -3.81 -3.48 4.93
N ILE A 89 -4.08 -4.66 4.41
CA ILE A 89 -5.30 -4.96 3.64
C ILE A 89 -6.16 -5.95 4.43
N VAL A 90 -7.45 -5.92 4.16
CA VAL A 90 -8.38 -6.89 4.76
C VAL A 90 -8.23 -8.23 4.05
N ASP A 91 -8.17 -9.30 4.83
CA ASP A 91 -7.98 -10.67 4.34
C ASP A 91 -8.85 -11.62 5.15
N SER A 92 -9.99 -12.01 4.59
CA SER A 92 -10.94 -12.93 5.23
C SER A 92 -10.42 -14.34 5.39
N ASP A 93 -9.42 -14.74 4.61
CA ASP A 93 -8.75 -16.04 4.76
C ASP A 93 -7.72 -16.02 5.91
N SER A 94 -7.39 -14.84 6.44
CA SER A 94 -6.47 -14.72 7.57
C SER A 94 -7.15 -14.85 8.93
N SER A 95 -6.45 -15.45 9.89
CA SER A 95 -6.96 -15.57 11.28
C SER A 95 -7.23 -14.22 11.96
N SER A 96 -6.60 -13.15 11.48
CA SER A 96 -6.74 -11.77 11.95
C SER A 96 -7.73 -10.94 11.13
N GLY A 97 -8.33 -11.48 10.07
CA GLY A 97 -9.16 -10.73 9.12
C GLY A 97 -8.40 -9.65 8.34
N LYS A 98 -7.07 -9.59 8.46
CA LYS A 98 -6.17 -8.59 7.90
C LYS A 98 -4.79 -9.19 7.62
N ARG A 99 -4.15 -8.67 6.58
CA ARG A 99 -2.80 -9.04 6.11
C ARG A 99 -1.97 -7.76 5.94
N GLY A 100 -0.68 -7.82 6.27
CA GLY A 100 0.23 -6.70 6.04
C GLY A 100 0.27 -6.31 4.57
N PHE A 101 0.26 -5.01 4.30
CA PHE A 101 0.44 -4.43 2.97
C PHE A 101 1.43 -3.28 3.06
N PHE A 102 2.66 -3.54 2.67
CA PHE A 102 3.74 -2.56 2.81
C PHE A 102 4.02 -1.90 1.48
N ARG A 103 4.30 -0.59 1.46
CA ARG A 103 4.64 0.12 0.23
C ARG A 103 6.06 0.65 0.26
N VAL A 104 6.81 0.36 -0.81
CA VAL A 104 8.13 0.94 -1.06
C VAL A 104 7.95 2.05 -2.10
N LEU A 105 7.73 3.27 -1.62
CA LEU A 105 7.38 4.42 -2.45
C LEU A 105 8.62 5.07 -3.09
N LEU A 106 9.76 4.98 -2.39
CA LEU A 106 11.06 5.44 -2.84
C LEU A 106 12.15 4.70 -2.08
N GLY A 107 13.31 4.49 -2.70
CA GLY A 107 14.51 3.99 -2.05
C GLY A 107 14.54 2.48 -1.92
N ASN A 108 15.32 1.98 -0.96
CA ASN A 108 15.69 0.57 -0.84
C ASN A 108 15.20 -0.02 0.48
N VAL A 109 14.33 -1.02 0.39
CA VAL A 109 13.81 -1.73 1.56
C VAL A 109 14.05 -3.23 1.38
N SER A 110 14.71 -3.81 2.39
CA SER A 110 14.90 -5.26 2.49
C SER A 110 13.89 -5.86 3.47
N PHE A 111 13.33 -7.00 3.10
CA PHE A 111 12.32 -7.72 3.86
C PHE A 111 12.85 -9.09 4.21
N LYS A 112 12.68 -9.49 5.47
CA LYS A 112 13.03 -10.83 5.96
C LYS A 112 11.88 -11.41 6.77
N PHE A 113 11.10 -12.26 6.13
CA PHE A 113 9.92 -12.89 6.75
C PHE A 113 10.27 -14.24 7.35
N LYS A 114 9.81 -14.50 8.59
CA LYS A 114 10.12 -15.76 9.32
C LYS A 114 8.95 -16.76 9.40
N ASN A 115 7.71 -16.30 9.25
CA ASN A 115 6.51 -17.12 9.44
C ASN A 115 5.59 -17.03 8.20
N LEU A 116 5.13 -18.20 7.74
CA LEU A 116 4.49 -18.48 6.43
C LEU A 116 2.94 -18.44 6.46
N LEU A 117 2.32 -18.09 7.59
CA LEU A 117 0.87 -18.31 7.75
C LEU A 117 0.02 -17.24 7.06
N HIS A 118 0.49 -15.98 7.00
CA HIS A 118 -0.17 -14.87 6.30
C HIS A 118 0.92 -13.92 5.80
N GLU A 119 1.31 -14.06 4.54
CA GLU A 119 2.45 -13.32 3.99
C GLU A 119 1.98 -11.97 3.45
N PRO A 120 2.67 -10.87 3.74
CA PRO A 120 2.24 -9.56 3.31
C PRO A 120 2.43 -9.38 1.81
N GLU A 121 1.64 -8.47 1.25
CA GLU A 121 1.88 -7.95 -0.09
C GLU A 121 2.76 -6.71 -0.01
N ILE A 122 3.64 -6.54 -1.00
CA ILE A 122 4.46 -5.33 -1.12
C ILE A 122 4.05 -4.56 -2.36
N GLY A 123 3.61 -3.33 -2.18
CA GLY A 123 3.31 -2.39 -3.27
C GLY A 123 4.53 -1.55 -3.66
N THR A 124 4.70 -1.35 -4.95
CA THR A 124 5.49 -0.26 -5.55
C THR A 124 4.56 0.57 -6.43
N PRO A 125 4.99 1.74 -6.95
CA PRO A 125 4.12 2.56 -7.80
C PRO A 125 3.53 1.84 -9.02
N LEU A 126 4.23 0.84 -9.55
CA LEU A 126 3.88 0.13 -10.78
C LEU A 126 3.64 -1.38 -10.59
N SER A 127 3.83 -1.93 -9.41
CA SER A 127 3.75 -3.38 -9.20
C SER A 127 3.31 -3.77 -7.81
N VAL A 128 2.71 -4.96 -7.70
CA VAL A 128 2.41 -5.62 -6.43
C VAL A 128 3.20 -6.92 -6.37
N LEU A 129 3.81 -7.19 -5.22
CA LEU A 129 4.59 -8.38 -4.95
C LEU A 129 3.84 -9.24 -3.94
N ALA A 130 3.49 -10.47 -4.33
CA ALA A 130 3.00 -11.49 -3.43
C ALA A 130 4.18 -12.33 -2.93
N VAL A 131 4.39 -12.31 -1.62
CA VAL A 131 5.57 -12.89 -0.99
C VAL A 131 5.29 -14.30 -0.51
N ARG A 132 6.21 -15.25 -0.76
CA ARG A 132 6.17 -16.60 -0.18
C ARG A 132 7.49 -17.02 0.49
N GLY A 133 7.63 -16.71 1.77
CA GLY A 133 8.68 -17.18 2.66
C GLY A 133 10.07 -16.71 2.30
N THR A 134 10.31 -15.39 2.30
CA THR A 134 11.48 -14.84 1.62
C THR A 134 12.33 -13.83 2.39
N ASP A 135 13.59 -13.79 1.95
CA ASP A 135 14.53 -12.69 2.11
C ASP A 135 14.68 -12.04 0.73
N PHE A 136 14.28 -10.78 0.59
CA PHE A 136 14.31 -10.06 -0.68
C PHE A 136 14.46 -8.56 -0.47
N THR A 137 14.80 -7.87 -1.55
CA THR A 137 14.95 -6.40 -1.56
C THR A 137 14.16 -5.80 -2.70
N VAL A 138 13.48 -4.71 -2.40
CA VAL A 138 12.80 -3.85 -3.37
C VAL A 138 13.49 -2.50 -3.38
N TYR A 139 13.83 -2.03 -4.57
CA TYR A 139 14.29 -0.66 -4.79
C TYR A 139 13.30 0.07 -5.67
N THR A 140 12.78 1.22 -5.23
CA THR A 140 11.97 2.12 -6.05
C THR A 140 12.78 3.38 -6.39
N SER A 141 12.97 3.63 -7.68
CA SER A 141 13.69 4.77 -8.24
C SER A 141 12.86 6.06 -8.15
N PRO A 142 13.47 7.27 -8.19
CA PRO A 142 12.72 8.54 -8.16
C PRO A 142 11.76 8.77 -9.33
N ASP A 143 11.91 8.03 -10.43
CA ASP A 143 10.94 8.00 -11.53
C ASP A 143 9.80 7.00 -11.31
N GLY A 144 9.80 6.27 -10.19
CA GLY A 144 8.81 5.26 -9.81
C GLY A 144 9.03 3.87 -10.39
N ALA A 145 10.08 3.65 -11.20
CA ALA A 145 10.49 2.31 -11.61
C ALA A 145 10.95 1.49 -10.40
N SER A 146 10.73 0.18 -10.41
CA SER A 146 11.13 -0.70 -9.31
C SER A 146 12.05 -1.83 -9.76
N LEU A 147 12.94 -2.25 -8.88
CA LEU A 147 13.80 -3.41 -9.02
C LEU A 147 13.61 -4.33 -7.82
N THR A 148 13.16 -5.54 -8.07
CA THR A 148 12.98 -6.59 -7.05
C THR A 148 14.07 -7.63 -7.21
N VAL A 149 14.71 -8.02 -6.10
CA VAL A 149 15.71 -9.08 -6.07
C VAL A 149 15.45 -10.02 -4.90
N VAL A 150 15.33 -11.30 -5.19
CA VAL A 150 15.09 -12.35 -4.19
C VAL A 150 16.40 -12.98 -3.78
N SER A 151 16.72 -12.92 -2.48
CA SER A 151 17.90 -13.59 -1.90
C SER A 151 17.57 -15.04 -1.52
N ASP A 152 16.37 -15.27 -0.99
CA ASP A 152 15.88 -16.60 -0.59
C ASP A 152 14.35 -16.69 -0.73
N GLY A 153 13.85 -17.89 -1.04
CA GLY A 153 12.43 -18.19 -1.23
C GLY A 153 11.84 -17.79 -2.58
N LEU A 154 10.54 -17.45 -2.62
CA LEU A 154 9.76 -17.15 -3.84
C LEU A 154 8.97 -15.84 -3.74
N VAL A 155 9.05 -14.99 -4.75
CA VAL A 155 8.25 -13.75 -4.86
C VAL A 155 7.56 -13.72 -6.21
N GLU A 156 6.23 -13.60 -6.22
CA GLU A 156 5.47 -13.31 -7.44
C GLU A 156 5.37 -11.79 -7.61
N VAL A 157 5.75 -11.28 -8.78
CA VAL A 157 5.69 -9.86 -9.13
C VAL A 157 4.64 -9.67 -10.21
N SER A 158 3.68 -8.79 -9.95
CA SER A 158 2.55 -8.49 -10.82
C SER A 158 2.55 -7.03 -11.23
N SER A 159 2.42 -6.75 -12.53
CA SER A 159 2.38 -5.40 -13.10
C SER A 159 1.58 -5.41 -14.39
N GLY A 160 0.61 -4.50 -14.54
CA GLY A 160 -0.16 -4.36 -15.79
C GLY A 160 -0.85 -5.66 -16.26
N GLY A 161 -1.35 -6.47 -15.32
CA GLY A 161 -1.99 -7.77 -15.61
C GLY A 161 -1.03 -8.90 -16.00
N GLN A 162 0.27 -8.65 -16.05
CA GLN A 162 1.31 -9.67 -16.23
C GLN A 162 1.90 -10.08 -14.89
N THR A 163 2.29 -11.34 -14.76
CA THR A 163 2.92 -11.87 -13.56
C THR A 163 4.20 -12.63 -13.90
N THR A 164 5.18 -12.59 -13.00
CA THR A 164 6.38 -13.42 -13.06
C THR A 164 6.75 -13.91 -11.67
N LEU A 165 7.29 -15.12 -11.60
CA LEU A 165 7.73 -15.72 -10.34
C LEU A 165 9.26 -15.67 -10.26
N LEU A 166 9.76 -15.04 -9.20
CA LEU A 166 11.17 -14.97 -8.88
C LEU A 166 11.52 -16.02 -7.82
N ALA A 167 12.49 -16.86 -8.13
CA ALA A 167 13.16 -17.72 -7.16
C ALA A 167 14.41 -17.03 -6.58
N ALA A 168 15.05 -17.69 -5.62
CA ALA A 168 16.33 -17.27 -5.07
C ALA A 168 17.35 -16.91 -6.15
N ASP A 169 18.03 -15.80 -5.90
CA ASP A 169 18.98 -15.14 -6.78
C ASP A 169 18.43 -14.66 -8.14
N GLN A 170 17.12 -14.44 -8.25
CA GLN A 170 16.54 -13.80 -9.43
C GLN A 170 16.10 -12.37 -9.12
N GLY A 171 16.14 -11.53 -10.15
CA GLY A 171 15.56 -10.19 -10.09
C GLY A 171 14.74 -9.84 -11.31
N VAL A 172 13.90 -8.81 -11.18
CA VAL A 172 13.12 -8.23 -12.27
C VAL A 172 12.95 -6.73 -12.07
N GLU A 173 12.95 -5.99 -13.17
CA GLU A 173 12.61 -4.57 -13.20
C GLU A 173 11.18 -4.36 -13.69
N VAL A 174 10.49 -3.38 -13.12
CA VAL A 174 9.22 -2.86 -13.61
C VAL A 174 9.39 -1.37 -13.88
N SER A 175 8.99 -0.92 -15.08
CA SER A 175 9.23 0.46 -15.53
C SER A 175 8.03 1.04 -16.25
N ALA A 176 7.77 2.33 -16.04
CA ALA A 176 6.72 3.05 -16.75
C ALA A 176 6.95 2.99 -18.27
N GLY A 177 5.87 2.73 -19.02
CA GLY A 177 5.90 2.59 -20.48
C GLY A 177 6.51 1.28 -21.02
N LEU A 178 7.20 0.50 -20.19
CA LEU A 178 7.79 -0.80 -20.57
C LEU A 178 7.11 -2.00 -19.87
N GLY A 179 6.50 -1.78 -18.71
CA GLY A 179 5.84 -2.82 -17.93
C GLY A 179 6.83 -3.74 -17.22
N LEU A 180 6.45 -5.02 -17.10
CA LEU A 180 7.23 -6.07 -16.44
C LEU A 180 8.38 -6.54 -17.34
N GLY A 181 9.61 -6.38 -16.87
CA GLY A 181 10.81 -6.81 -17.59
C GLY A 181 11.07 -8.32 -17.55
N GLU A 182 12.13 -8.74 -18.24
CA GLU A 182 12.62 -10.12 -18.15
C GLU A 182 13.35 -10.38 -16.82
N THR A 183 13.22 -11.60 -16.31
CA THR A 183 13.95 -12.03 -15.11
C THR A 183 15.44 -12.20 -15.40
N PHE A 184 16.31 -11.79 -14.49
CA PHE A 184 17.77 -11.96 -14.64
C PHE A 184 18.42 -12.65 -13.43
N ASP A 185 19.61 -13.21 -13.63
CA ASP A 185 20.41 -13.84 -12.57
C ASP A 185 21.14 -12.78 -11.73
N ALA A 186 20.74 -12.63 -10.47
CA ALA A 186 21.27 -11.66 -9.53
C ALA A 186 22.55 -12.11 -8.80
N ARG A 187 23.03 -13.35 -9.00
CA ARG A 187 24.31 -13.82 -8.41
C ARG A 187 25.52 -13.25 -9.12
N LYS A 188 25.41 -13.02 -10.43
CA LYS A 188 26.58 -12.86 -11.33
C LYS A 188 27.37 -11.57 -11.13
N GLY A 189 26.88 -10.68 -10.28
CA GLY A 189 27.58 -9.46 -9.87
C GLY A 189 26.59 -8.64 -9.08
N PHE A 190 26.96 -8.25 -7.85
CA PHE A 190 26.21 -7.40 -6.94
C PHE A 190 25.18 -6.52 -7.67
N VAL A 191 23.91 -6.62 -7.28
CA VAL A 191 22.86 -5.77 -7.81
C VAL A 191 23.29 -4.31 -7.70
N ARG A 192 23.47 -3.66 -8.86
CA ARG A 192 23.95 -2.28 -8.96
C ARG A 192 22.76 -1.33 -8.96
N TYR A 193 22.21 -1.06 -7.77
CA TYR A 193 21.10 -0.13 -7.60
C TYR A 193 21.39 1.27 -8.16
N ASP A 194 22.65 1.71 -8.11
CA ASP A 194 23.10 2.96 -8.71
C ASP A 194 22.99 2.97 -10.24
N ALA A 195 23.32 1.84 -10.88
CA ALA A 195 23.18 1.68 -12.32
C ALA A 195 21.70 1.60 -12.74
N PHE A 196 20.89 0.85 -11.98
CA PHE A 196 19.44 0.77 -12.16
C PHE A 196 18.80 2.17 -12.13
N VAL A 197 19.05 2.95 -11.07
CA VAL A 197 18.50 4.31 -10.93
C VAL A 197 18.96 5.20 -12.09
N LYS A 198 20.25 5.13 -12.46
CA LYS A 198 20.75 5.92 -13.60
C LYS A 198 20.03 5.56 -14.90
N GLN A 199 19.78 4.27 -15.15
CA GLN A 199 19.08 3.83 -16.34
C GLN A 199 17.62 4.27 -16.34
N ALA A 200 16.93 4.14 -15.21
CA ALA A 200 15.54 4.58 -15.04
C ALA A 200 15.39 6.08 -15.34
N LEU A 201 16.27 6.89 -14.75
CA LEU A 201 16.32 8.33 -15.00
C LEU A 201 16.69 8.68 -16.45
N SER A 202 17.58 7.93 -17.11
CA SER A 202 17.88 8.12 -18.54
C SER A 202 16.65 7.86 -19.40
N ARG A 203 15.88 6.79 -19.12
CA ARG A 203 14.63 6.49 -19.84
C ARG A 203 13.62 7.63 -19.71
N LEU A 204 13.46 8.17 -18.50
CA LEU A 204 12.62 9.33 -18.24
C LEU A 204 13.08 10.55 -19.06
N GLU A 205 14.37 10.86 -19.07
CA GLU A 205 14.91 12.02 -19.79
C GLU A 205 14.78 11.87 -21.32
N GLU A 206 14.92 10.65 -21.82
CA GLU A 206 14.78 10.33 -23.25
C GLU A 206 13.33 10.35 -23.74
N ASN A 207 12.38 9.89 -22.91
CA ASN A 207 10.96 9.75 -23.28
C ASN A 207 10.02 10.24 -22.17
N PRO A 208 10.08 11.51 -21.79
CA PRO A 208 9.37 12.01 -20.60
C PRO A 208 7.85 11.99 -20.73
N VAL A 209 7.33 12.22 -21.94
CA VAL A 209 5.89 12.17 -22.23
C VAL A 209 5.36 10.75 -22.04
N LEU A 210 6.03 9.75 -22.63
CA LEU A 210 5.65 8.34 -22.49
C LEU A 210 5.60 7.89 -21.03
N VAL A 211 6.58 8.32 -20.22
CA VAL A 211 6.62 7.97 -18.79
C VAL A 211 5.44 8.61 -18.04
N ILE A 212 5.13 9.88 -18.29
CA ILE A 212 3.97 10.54 -17.66
C ILE A 212 2.66 9.91 -18.12
N GLU A 213 2.49 9.64 -19.42
CA GLU A 213 1.30 8.98 -19.94
C GLU A 213 1.05 7.62 -19.30
N ALA A 214 2.10 6.81 -19.11
CA ALA A 214 2.00 5.54 -18.40
C ALA A 214 1.58 5.71 -16.93
N TYR A 215 2.02 6.78 -16.26
CA TYR A 215 1.55 7.08 -14.90
C TYR A 215 0.16 7.69 -14.87
N THR A 216 -0.26 8.41 -15.90
CA THR A 216 -1.63 8.87 -16.08
C THR A 216 -2.56 7.66 -16.21
N GLU A 217 -2.23 6.68 -17.05
CA GLU A 217 -2.96 5.42 -17.15
C GLU A 217 -3.01 4.68 -15.80
N GLN A 218 -1.89 4.61 -15.09
CA GLN A 218 -1.87 3.98 -13.76
C GLN A 218 -2.75 4.74 -12.73
N LEU A 219 -2.79 6.07 -12.79
CA LEU A 219 -3.69 6.88 -11.97
C LEU A 219 -5.15 6.61 -12.32
N GLU A 220 -5.49 6.53 -13.60
CA GLU A 220 -6.84 6.16 -14.04
C GLU A 220 -7.24 4.79 -13.49
N ASN A 221 -6.36 3.79 -13.60
CA ASN A 221 -6.61 2.45 -13.07
C ASN A 221 -6.89 2.47 -11.57
N TYR A 222 -6.08 3.19 -10.77
CA TYR A 222 -6.36 3.34 -9.34
C TYR A 222 -7.72 4.02 -9.07
N ILE A 223 -8.07 5.05 -9.84
CA ILE A 223 -9.35 5.75 -9.67
C ILE A 223 -10.53 4.84 -10.03
N GLU A 224 -10.47 4.13 -11.14
CA GLU A 224 -11.55 3.24 -11.58
C GLU A 224 -11.75 2.06 -10.63
N GLU A 225 -10.66 1.38 -10.24
CA GLU A 225 -10.71 0.25 -9.30
C GLU A 225 -11.19 0.73 -7.92
N GLY A 226 -10.63 1.83 -7.41
CA GLY A 226 -11.07 2.42 -6.15
C GLY A 226 -12.54 2.81 -6.17
N LYS A 227 -13.03 3.42 -7.25
CA LYS A 227 -14.44 3.78 -7.41
C LYS A 227 -15.34 2.54 -7.45
N TYR A 228 -14.94 1.48 -8.15
CA TYR A 228 -15.69 0.22 -8.18
C TYR A 228 -15.88 -0.34 -6.77
N PHE A 229 -14.82 -0.36 -5.96
CA PHE A 229 -14.90 -0.82 -4.57
C PHE A 229 -15.70 0.13 -3.68
N LEU A 230 -15.60 1.45 -3.88
CA LEU A 230 -16.37 2.45 -3.14
C LEU A 230 -17.88 2.31 -3.40
N ASP A 231 -18.29 2.21 -4.68
CA ASP A 231 -19.70 2.05 -5.05
C ASP A 231 -20.27 0.73 -4.49
N SER A 232 -19.43 -0.32 -4.49
CA SER A 232 -19.78 -1.62 -3.88
C SER A 232 -19.89 -1.51 -2.36
N PHE A 233 -19.00 -0.75 -1.71
CA PHE A 233 -19.03 -0.50 -0.27
C PHE A 233 -20.31 0.23 0.13
N ASP A 234 -20.67 1.29 -0.61
CA ASP A 234 -21.89 2.07 -0.37
C ASP A 234 -23.14 1.18 -0.50
N THR A 235 -23.18 0.33 -1.52
CA THR A 235 -24.26 -0.64 -1.72
C THR A 235 -24.35 -1.61 -0.53
N ASN A 236 -23.22 -2.18 -0.10
CA ASN A 236 -23.15 -3.07 1.06
C ASN A 236 -23.61 -2.38 2.35
N MET A 237 -23.29 -1.09 2.53
CA MET A 237 -23.71 -0.32 3.71
C MET A 237 -25.21 -0.04 3.73
N VAL A 238 -25.86 0.12 2.57
CA VAL A 238 -27.33 0.19 2.47
C VAL A 238 -27.97 -1.13 2.88
N GLU A 239 -27.46 -2.26 2.36
CA GLU A 239 -27.94 -3.60 2.72
C GLU A 239 -27.75 -3.89 4.22
N LEU A 240 -26.56 -3.60 4.75
CA LEU A 240 -26.23 -3.80 6.17
C LEU A 240 -27.20 -3.02 7.08
N ARG A 241 -27.50 -1.76 6.75
CA ARG A 241 -28.47 -0.94 7.51
C ARG A 241 -29.87 -1.54 7.47
N ALA A 242 -30.33 -1.99 6.30
CA ALA A 242 -31.64 -2.61 6.14
C ALA A 242 -31.77 -3.92 6.93
N VAL A 243 -30.74 -4.78 6.87
CA VAL A 243 -30.68 -6.05 7.60
C VAL A 243 -30.62 -5.79 9.10
N LYS A 244 -29.76 -4.88 9.57
CA LYS A 244 -29.65 -4.47 10.97
C LYS A 244 -30.97 -3.90 11.52
N GLY A 245 -31.73 -3.19 10.70
CA GLY A 245 -33.03 -2.62 11.05
C GLY A 245 -34.09 -3.67 11.44
N LYS A 246 -33.97 -4.93 10.97
CA LYS A 246 -34.90 -6.02 11.29
C LYS A 246 -34.61 -6.70 12.64
N VAL A 247 -33.40 -6.53 13.19
CA VAL A 247 -32.97 -7.21 14.42
C VAL A 247 -33.90 -6.93 15.62
N PRO A 248 -34.35 -5.68 15.87
CA PRO A 248 -35.28 -5.42 16.97
C PRO A 248 -36.63 -6.13 16.80
N GLU A 249 -37.15 -6.17 15.57
CA GLU A 249 -38.44 -6.81 15.26
C GLU A 249 -38.37 -8.33 15.45
N ILE A 250 -37.30 -8.98 14.96
CA ILE A 250 -37.07 -10.42 15.15
C ILE A 250 -36.92 -10.73 16.64
N ARG A 251 -36.16 -9.90 17.37
CA ARG A 251 -35.99 -10.06 18.82
C ARG A 251 -37.33 -9.98 19.56
N GLU A 252 -38.19 -9.04 19.19
CA GLU A 252 -39.50 -8.86 19.81
C GLU A 252 -40.46 -10.02 19.49
N LYS A 253 -40.48 -10.49 18.24
CA LYS A 253 -41.45 -11.50 17.76
C LYS A 253 -41.01 -12.94 18.02
N GLU A 254 -39.72 -13.23 17.90
CA GLU A 254 -39.17 -14.59 17.86
C GLU A 254 -38.17 -14.86 18.99
N GLY A 255 -37.79 -13.81 19.74
CA GLY A 255 -36.92 -13.92 20.91
C GLY A 255 -35.44 -13.70 20.62
N ASP A 256 -34.64 -13.68 21.68
CA ASP A 256 -33.21 -13.35 21.61
C ASP A 256 -32.39 -14.37 20.80
N GLU A 257 -32.74 -15.66 20.86
CA GLU A 257 -32.01 -16.72 20.14
C GLU A 257 -32.16 -16.58 18.62
N ALA A 258 -33.39 -16.35 18.13
CA ALA A 258 -33.66 -16.10 16.72
C ALA A 258 -32.95 -14.83 16.22
N ALA A 259 -32.93 -13.77 17.03
CA ALA A 259 -32.20 -12.55 16.70
C ALA A 259 -30.68 -12.76 16.61
N LEU A 260 -30.10 -13.60 17.48
CA LEU A 260 -28.67 -13.93 17.42
C LEU A 260 -28.31 -14.75 16.17
N ILE A 261 -29.13 -15.74 15.82
CA ILE A 261 -28.96 -16.53 14.58
C ILE A 261 -29.01 -15.60 13.37
N TYR A 262 -30.02 -14.73 13.30
CA TYR A 262 -30.13 -13.76 12.21
C TYR A 262 -28.94 -12.80 12.13
N ILE A 263 -28.39 -12.36 13.27
CA ILE A 263 -27.16 -11.55 13.29
C ILE A 263 -26.01 -12.33 12.68
N GLY A 264 -25.79 -13.58 13.09
CA GLY A 264 -24.73 -14.42 12.54
C GLY A 264 -24.88 -14.66 11.04
N ASP A 265 -26.07 -15.08 10.61
CA ASP A 265 -26.30 -15.53 9.23
C ASP A 265 -26.46 -14.38 8.22
N SER A 266 -26.91 -13.20 8.67
CA SER A 266 -27.24 -12.08 7.78
C SER A 266 -26.41 -10.82 8.02
N LEU A 267 -26.11 -10.46 9.27
CA LEU A 267 -25.28 -9.26 9.54
C LEU A 267 -23.79 -9.57 9.39
N GLY A 268 -23.31 -10.69 9.94
CA GLY A 268 -21.90 -11.07 9.93
C GLY A 268 -21.26 -10.97 8.53
N PRO A 269 -21.80 -11.68 7.52
CA PRO A 269 -21.25 -11.65 6.16
C PRO A 269 -21.23 -10.25 5.51
N LEU A 270 -22.23 -9.41 5.80
CA LEU A 270 -22.28 -8.04 5.26
C LEU A 270 -21.28 -7.12 5.98
N GLN A 271 -20.99 -7.37 7.25
CA GLN A 271 -19.95 -6.64 7.97
C GLN A 271 -18.58 -7.00 7.42
N GLU A 272 -18.28 -8.29 7.27
CA GLU A 272 -17.02 -8.79 6.70
C GLU A 272 -16.79 -8.23 5.29
N ARG A 273 -17.78 -8.35 4.39
CA ARG A 273 -17.72 -7.74 3.06
C ARG A 273 -17.51 -6.23 3.12
N GLY A 274 -18.16 -5.55 4.06
CA GLY A 274 -17.99 -4.11 4.24
C GLY A 274 -16.56 -3.73 4.60
N PHE A 275 -15.91 -4.50 5.49
CA PHE A 275 -14.50 -4.29 5.82
C PHE A 275 -13.60 -4.51 4.61
N GLU A 276 -13.80 -5.59 3.85
CA GLU A 276 -13.02 -5.88 2.63
C GLU A 276 -13.11 -4.76 1.59
N LEU A 277 -14.35 -4.35 1.27
CA LEU A 277 -14.59 -3.29 0.31
C LEU A 277 -13.98 -1.95 0.76
N ASN A 278 -14.07 -1.64 2.06
CA ASN A 278 -13.43 -0.46 2.62
C ASN A 278 -11.91 -0.48 2.48
N GLY A 279 -11.27 -1.59 2.83
CA GLY A 279 -9.82 -1.75 2.68
C GLY A 279 -9.38 -1.59 1.22
N ASN A 280 -10.11 -2.18 0.28
CA ASN A 280 -9.78 -2.13 -1.14
C ASN A 280 -9.90 -0.72 -1.73
N TYR A 281 -11.01 0.01 -1.53
CA TYR A 281 -11.10 1.36 -2.12
C TYR A 281 -10.04 2.30 -1.55
N ARG A 282 -9.80 2.23 -0.22
CA ARG A 282 -8.75 3.04 0.43
C ARG A 282 -7.37 2.69 -0.10
N TYR A 283 -7.10 1.40 -0.36
CA TYR A 283 -5.85 0.96 -0.98
C TYR A 283 -5.57 1.70 -2.30
N HIS A 284 -6.52 1.72 -3.23
CA HIS A 284 -6.31 2.35 -4.54
C HIS A 284 -6.16 3.87 -4.43
N PHE A 285 -7.00 4.53 -3.62
CA PHE A 285 -6.94 5.98 -3.45
C PHE A 285 -5.65 6.45 -2.79
N ILE A 286 -5.19 5.75 -1.74
CA ILE A 286 -3.91 6.05 -1.09
C ILE A 286 -2.73 5.79 -2.05
N SER A 287 -2.79 4.73 -2.84
CA SER A 287 -1.75 4.46 -3.86
C SER A 287 -1.71 5.56 -4.93
N ALA A 288 -2.86 6.11 -5.33
CA ALA A 288 -2.93 7.25 -6.24
C ALA A 288 -2.37 8.55 -5.61
N LEU A 289 -2.64 8.81 -4.33
CA LEU A 289 -2.05 9.92 -3.58
C LEU A 289 -0.53 9.83 -3.54
N PHE A 290 -0.01 8.64 -3.22
CA PHE A 290 1.42 8.38 -3.16
C PHE A 290 2.10 8.48 -4.53
N LEU A 291 1.42 8.04 -5.59
CA LEU A 291 1.91 8.20 -6.95
C LEU A 291 2.16 9.68 -7.28
N ARG A 292 1.18 10.55 -6.99
CA ARG A 292 1.34 12.01 -7.19
C ARG A 292 2.45 12.59 -6.31
N ARG A 293 2.47 12.23 -5.02
CA ARG A 293 3.38 12.81 -4.02
C ARG A 293 4.84 12.41 -4.24
N TYR A 294 5.12 11.14 -4.52
CA TYR A 294 6.50 10.63 -4.50
C TYR A 294 7.10 10.40 -5.89
N VAL A 295 6.28 10.09 -6.88
CA VAL A 295 6.75 9.82 -8.24
C VAL A 295 6.61 11.06 -9.11
N ILE A 296 5.38 11.53 -9.31
CA ILE A 296 5.09 12.62 -10.25
C ILE A 296 5.73 13.94 -9.84
N SER A 297 5.73 14.24 -8.53
CA SER A 297 6.41 15.44 -8.00
C SER A 297 7.93 15.38 -8.23
N SER A 298 8.54 14.21 -8.07
CA SER A 298 9.97 13.98 -8.32
C SER A 298 10.30 14.15 -9.81
N ILE A 299 9.50 13.55 -10.68
CA ILE A 299 9.63 13.69 -12.14
C ILE A 299 9.54 15.16 -12.55
N TYR A 300 8.54 15.90 -12.07
CA TYR A 300 8.39 17.32 -12.38
C TYR A 300 9.62 18.15 -11.99
N ILE A 301 10.11 17.99 -10.75
CA ILE A 301 11.29 18.72 -10.27
C ILE A 301 12.50 18.41 -11.14
N ARG A 302 12.70 17.14 -11.50
CA ARG A 302 13.81 16.72 -12.37
C ARG A 302 13.71 17.35 -13.75
N MET A 303 12.57 17.20 -14.41
CA MET A 303 12.34 17.72 -15.76
C MET A 303 12.46 19.25 -15.79
N ARG A 304 11.91 19.94 -14.77
CA ARG A 304 12.04 21.39 -14.64
C ARG A 304 13.49 21.83 -14.45
N THR A 305 14.29 21.05 -13.74
CA THR A 305 15.71 21.32 -13.52
C THR A 305 16.52 21.09 -14.80
N LEU A 306 16.22 20.03 -15.55
CA LEU A 306 16.88 19.70 -16.81
C LEU A 306 16.72 20.81 -17.86
N TYR A 307 15.51 21.36 -17.97
CA TYR A 307 15.17 22.42 -18.93
C TYR A 307 15.18 23.83 -18.33
N LEU A 308 15.84 24.04 -17.18
CA LEU A 308 15.81 25.31 -16.45
C LEU A 308 16.24 26.51 -17.31
N SER A 309 17.21 26.30 -18.21
CA SER A 309 17.76 27.32 -19.11
C SER A 309 17.08 27.39 -20.48
N GLU A 310 16.16 26.46 -20.77
CA GLU A 310 15.49 26.32 -22.08
C GLU A 310 13.97 26.19 -21.90
N PRO A 311 13.28 27.22 -21.39
CA PRO A 311 11.85 27.15 -21.07
C PRO A 311 10.95 26.95 -22.30
N ASP A 312 11.44 27.26 -23.50
CA ASP A 312 10.73 27.09 -24.77
C ASP A 312 11.13 25.79 -25.49
N ASN A 313 11.90 24.90 -24.84
CA ASN A 313 12.29 23.63 -25.44
C ASN A 313 11.03 22.78 -25.77
N PRO A 314 10.85 22.31 -27.02
CA PRO A 314 9.66 21.55 -27.40
C PRO A 314 9.41 20.30 -26.55
N GLY A 315 10.48 19.61 -26.11
CA GLY A 315 10.38 18.44 -25.24
C GLY A 315 9.87 18.79 -23.84
N TRP A 316 10.32 19.93 -23.29
CA TRP A 316 9.78 20.46 -22.03
C TRP A 316 8.30 20.85 -22.16
N LEU A 317 7.93 21.54 -23.24
CA LEU A 317 6.55 21.97 -23.45
C LEU A 317 5.60 20.77 -23.56
N ALA A 318 5.98 19.74 -24.31
CA ALA A 318 5.20 18.50 -24.42
C ALA A 318 5.09 17.76 -23.08
N PHE A 319 6.19 17.67 -22.32
CA PHE A 319 6.15 17.10 -20.97
C PHE A 319 5.24 17.91 -20.03
N ALA A 320 5.31 19.24 -20.07
CA ALA A 320 4.51 20.11 -19.21
C ALA A 320 3.02 20.01 -19.52
N GLU A 321 2.64 19.82 -20.78
CA GLU A 321 1.27 19.52 -21.21
C GLU A 321 0.80 18.18 -20.62
N ALA A 322 1.55 17.09 -20.84
CA ALA A 322 1.21 15.76 -20.30
C ALA A 322 1.15 15.75 -18.76
N TYR A 323 2.05 16.46 -18.09
CA TYR A 323 2.01 16.65 -16.64
C TYR A 323 0.75 17.43 -16.21
N GLY A 324 0.37 18.46 -16.97
CA GLY A 324 -0.88 19.18 -16.76
C GLY A 324 -2.11 18.29 -16.85
N ASP A 325 -2.13 17.37 -17.82
CA ASP A 325 -3.20 16.38 -17.97
C ASP A 325 -3.26 15.42 -16.78
N PHE A 326 -2.12 14.92 -16.29
CA PHE A 326 -2.06 14.13 -15.06
C PHE A 326 -2.66 14.89 -13.87
N ILE A 327 -2.26 16.16 -13.69
CA ILE A 327 -2.75 16.98 -12.55
C ILE A 327 -4.25 17.24 -12.68
N ASN A 328 -4.74 17.56 -13.87
CA ASN A 328 -6.17 17.77 -14.12
C ASN A 328 -6.97 16.51 -13.80
N LEU A 329 -6.50 15.33 -14.24
CA LEU A 329 -7.12 14.04 -13.93
C LEU A 329 -7.16 13.81 -12.41
N TYR A 330 -6.02 14.00 -11.73
CA TYR A 330 -5.90 13.85 -10.28
C TYR A 330 -6.86 14.77 -9.51
N GLU A 331 -6.89 16.05 -9.84
CA GLU A 331 -7.73 17.05 -9.16
C GLU A 331 -9.23 16.86 -9.44
N GLN A 332 -9.60 16.52 -10.67
CA GLN A 332 -11.00 16.40 -11.07
C GLN A 332 -11.62 15.06 -10.70
N ARG A 333 -10.81 13.99 -10.64
CA ARG A 333 -11.34 12.62 -10.48
C ARG A 333 -10.95 11.95 -9.17
N LEU A 334 -9.74 12.16 -8.64
CA LEU A 334 -9.33 11.53 -7.38
C LEU A 334 -9.74 12.38 -6.17
N ILE A 335 -9.36 13.65 -6.13
CA ILE A 335 -9.59 14.52 -4.95
C ILE A 335 -11.05 14.51 -4.45
N PRO A 336 -12.09 14.54 -5.31
CA PRO A 336 -13.48 14.48 -4.85
C PRO A 336 -13.90 13.15 -4.20
N LEU A 337 -13.10 12.09 -4.35
CA LEU A 337 -13.35 10.75 -3.80
C LEU A 337 -12.63 10.51 -2.46
N LEU A 338 -11.75 11.41 -2.04
CA LEU A 338 -10.96 11.25 -0.81
C LEU A 338 -11.71 11.74 0.42
N GLU A 339 -11.46 11.09 1.55
CA GLU A 339 -11.94 11.52 2.86
C GLU A 339 -10.87 12.38 3.59
N ASP A 340 -11.27 13.15 4.60
CA ASP A 340 -10.33 13.96 5.40
C ASP A 340 -9.21 13.12 6.04
N GLU A 341 -9.48 11.83 6.32
CA GLU A 341 -8.50 10.89 6.87
C GLU A 341 -7.43 10.47 5.85
N ASP A 342 -7.68 10.65 4.56
CA ASP A 342 -6.76 10.28 3.49
C ASP A 342 -5.80 11.44 3.13
N LEU A 343 -6.09 12.67 3.57
CA LEU A 343 -5.39 13.91 3.19
C LEU A 343 -4.27 14.34 4.14
#